data_AF-A0A8J6U9N5-F1
#
_entry.id   AF-A0A8J6U9N5-F1
#
_cell.length_a   1.000
_cell.length_b   1.000
_cell.length_c   1.000
_cell.angle_alpha   90.00
_cell.angle_beta   90.00
_cell.angle_gamma   90.00
#
_symmetry.space_group_name_H-M   'P 1'
#
loop_
_entity.id
_entity.type
_entity.pdbx_description
1 polymer ?
#
loop_
_entity_poly.entity_id
_entity_poly.type
_entity_poly.pdbx_seq_one_letter_code
_entity_poly.pdbx_strand_id
1 'polypeptide(L)'
;FSNTSRLTSIDRYGREATVAADGTITGGTPKRIQNMTYQGMPGHTLKHNVFEPESSGPNESGLYPTMVGDLNGDGYQELYGFHTKKGAYDVEYGVQSYDTEFSHYSFNPDGTKKTFKTEHVLTNSTQTNYYDQSNTYLRQFEGVLNPDTMYREIPFYITTKRVTQEENGFRTTYYGFGRRGIIAPNSTGSYGFKACSSQESYFKSVCDSFPSSVGVAGATGLSWVRRIVDYDGDGIAEMLMPMAGGDHHAEGPGYSSFFNVLDLKGNGRARIFIDRKQLDKTGSNWTESGTQIPTDCDWKLFVGAVDLNGDGIQDLVQAINGEVKQVCLGTGRSFKWRNYNIPRLHDGGFFNDDWRGGHHGFADFDNDGKADLYTVNYGSEAQSHGGFGAFKVYALQVGADRTLNATQYSGLNQSYTALVGDFNGDGLPDMVGSWSALAVSNANSGNPNLLRSVKLEAGGVVSVDYTPSSRFENDYLPQVLHAVTKLSVD
;
A
#
# COMPACT_ATOMS: atom_id res chain seq x y z
N PHE A 1 -19.01 -7.89 4.49
CA PHE A 1 -18.47 -9.06 5.20
C PHE A 1 -18.58 -10.26 4.29
N SER A 2 -17.45 -10.68 3.76
CA SER A 2 -17.27 -11.86 2.97
C SER A 2 -17.10 -13.07 3.92
N ASN A 3 -18.14 -13.88 4.05
CA ASN A 3 -18.06 -15.14 4.81
C ASN A 3 -17.58 -16.30 3.93
N THR A 4 -16.91 -16.04 2.81
CA THR A 4 -16.59 -17.09 1.83
C THR A 4 -15.62 -18.10 2.45
N SER A 5 -16.18 -19.23 2.92
CA SER A 5 -15.52 -20.44 3.45
C SER A 5 -15.47 -20.63 4.97
N ARG A 6 -16.39 -20.05 5.75
CA ARG A 6 -16.57 -20.45 7.16
C ARG A 6 -17.35 -21.76 7.28
N LEU A 7 -16.75 -22.79 7.88
CA LEU A 7 -17.49 -23.97 8.32
C LEU A 7 -18.24 -23.63 9.61
N THR A 8 -19.50 -23.19 9.49
CA THR A 8 -20.29 -22.74 10.65
C THR A 8 -20.95 -23.88 11.42
N SER A 9 -21.15 -25.03 10.78
CA SER A 9 -21.74 -26.19 11.44
C SER A 9 -21.53 -27.49 10.67
N ILE A 10 -21.63 -28.61 11.40
CA ILE A 10 -21.68 -29.95 10.81
C ILE A 10 -22.98 -30.62 11.25
N ASP A 11 -23.74 -31.07 10.25
CA ASP A 11 -24.96 -31.85 10.41
C ASP A 11 -24.71 -33.31 9.99
N ARG A 12 -25.14 -34.25 10.83
CA ARG A 12 -25.12 -35.68 10.55
C ARG A 12 -26.51 -36.14 10.18
N TYR A 13 -26.63 -36.82 9.06
CA TYR A 13 -27.88 -37.43 8.60
C TYR A 13 -27.88 -38.94 8.84
N GLY A 14 -29.04 -39.50 9.18
CA GLY A 14 -29.21 -40.93 9.41
C GLY A 14 -29.47 -41.72 8.13
N ARG A 15 -29.98 -42.94 8.28
CA ARG A 15 -30.29 -43.85 7.15
C ARG A 15 -31.49 -43.40 6.33
N GLU A 16 -32.29 -42.50 6.89
CA GLU A 16 -33.45 -41.85 6.25
C GLU A 16 -33.06 -40.72 5.29
N ALA A 17 -31.77 -40.37 5.21
CA ALA A 17 -31.29 -39.36 4.29
C ALA A 17 -31.55 -39.76 2.84
N THR A 18 -32.07 -38.83 2.06
CA THR A 18 -32.17 -38.98 0.60
C THR A 18 -31.04 -38.18 -0.04
N VAL A 19 -30.23 -38.83 -0.88
CA VAL A 19 -29.09 -38.23 -1.56
C VAL A 19 -29.36 -38.26 -3.07
N ALA A 20 -29.28 -37.10 -3.72
CA ALA A 20 -29.40 -37.00 -5.17
C ALA A 20 -28.14 -37.53 -5.87
N ALA A 21 -28.22 -37.72 -7.19
CA ALA A 21 -27.13 -38.27 -7.98
C ALA A 21 -25.86 -37.39 -8.00
N ASP A 22 -25.99 -36.09 -7.69
CA ASP A 22 -24.88 -35.14 -7.57
C ASP A 22 -24.28 -35.09 -6.15
N GLY A 23 -24.74 -35.94 -5.23
CA GLY A 23 -24.28 -35.99 -3.84
C GLY A 23 -24.98 -35.01 -2.90
N THR A 24 -25.91 -34.19 -3.39
CA THR A 24 -26.69 -33.28 -2.54
C THR A 24 -27.70 -34.03 -1.69
N ILE A 25 -27.86 -33.64 -0.42
CA ILE A 25 -28.87 -34.22 0.47
C ILE A 25 -30.19 -33.47 0.24
N THR A 26 -31.22 -34.20 -0.19
CA THR A 26 -32.53 -33.63 -0.58
C THR A 26 -33.66 -33.99 0.39
N GLY A 27 -33.40 -34.86 1.37
CA GLY A 27 -34.38 -35.25 2.39
C GLY A 27 -33.74 -35.96 3.60
N GLY A 28 -34.50 -36.06 4.68
CA GLY A 28 -34.05 -36.61 5.97
C GLY A 28 -33.98 -35.54 7.07
N THR A 29 -33.87 -35.96 8.33
CA THR A 29 -33.78 -35.05 9.49
C THR A 29 -32.33 -34.94 9.94
N PRO A 30 -31.68 -33.76 9.80
CA PRO A 30 -30.32 -33.58 10.28
C PRO A 30 -30.25 -33.56 11.81
N LYS A 31 -29.17 -34.11 12.36
CA LYS A 31 -28.71 -33.82 13.72
C LYS A 31 -27.48 -32.93 13.67
N ARG A 32 -27.56 -31.74 14.28
CA ARG A 32 -26.41 -30.87 14.51
C ARG A 32 -25.43 -31.54 15.47
N ILE A 33 -24.20 -31.80 14.99
CA ILE A 33 -23.15 -32.43 15.80
C ILE A 33 -22.01 -31.49 16.15
N GLN A 34 -21.83 -30.41 15.38
CA GLN A 34 -20.86 -29.36 15.70
C GLN A 34 -21.41 -28.00 15.30
N ASN A 35 -21.18 -27.00 16.16
CA ASN A 35 -21.48 -25.61 15.86
C ASN A 35 -20.23 -24.76 16.09
N MET A 36 -19.80 -24.06 15.06
CA MET A 36 -18.60 -23.25 15.07
C MET A 36 -18.96 -21.78 15.23
N THR A 37 -18.21 -21.06 16.05
CA THR A 37 -18.31 -19.60 16.12
C THR A 37 -17.03 -18.98 15.58
N TYR A 38 -17.20 -17.83 14.93
CA TYR A 38 -16.12 -17.06 14.34
C TYR A 38 -16.25 -15.63 14.81
N GLN A 39 -15.13 -14.92 14.82
CA GLN A 39 -15.12 -13.50 15.12
C GLN A 39 -15.67 -12.69 13.94
N GLY A 40 -16.45 -11.65 14.23
CA GLY A 40 -16.89 -10.68 13.22
C GLY A 40 -15.87 -9.55 13.04
N MET A 41 -16.18 -8.59 12.17
CA MET A 41 -15.40 -7.35 12.06
C MET A 41 -15.24 -6.67 13.42
N PRO A 42 -14.02 -6.31 13.84
CA PRO A 42 -13.86 -5.41 14.95
C PRO A 42 -14.23 -3.98 14.55
N GLY A 43 -14.48 -3.15 15.57
CA GLY A 43 -14.55 -1.70 15.38
C GLY A 43 -13.18 -1.05 15.57
N HIS A 44 -13.12 0.26 15.34
CA HIS A 44 -11.91 1.07 15.50
C HIS A 44 -12.04 2.05 16.67
N THR A 45 -10.93 2.30 17.37
CA THR A 45 -10.80 3.27 18.47
C THR A 45 -9.89 4.40 18.03
N LEU A 46 -10.34 5.64 18.19
CA LEU A 46 -9.48 6.80 17.95
C LEU A 46 -8.48 7.00 19.10
N LYS A 47 -7.19 6.96 18.77
CA LYS A 47 -6.07 7.35 19.62
C LYS A 47 -5.68 8.77 19.26
N HIS A 48 -5.85 9.69 20.19
CA HIS A 48 -5.52 11.11 20.00
C HIS A 48 -4.07 11.42 20.41
N ASN A 49 -3.57 12.59 19.99
CA ASN A 49 -2.23 13.09 20.28
C ASN A 49 -1.10 12.16 19.80
N VAL A 50 -1.33 11.46 18.70
CA VAL A 50 -0.35 10.57 18.08
C VAL A 50 0.68 11.41 17.32
N PHE A 51 0.22 12.31 16.46
CA PHE A 51 1.08 13.17 15.64
C PHE A 51 1.32 14.53 16.30
N GLU A 52 2.42 15.17 15.92
CA GLU A 52 2.71 16.53 16.40
C GLU A 52 1.67 17.51 15.82
N PRO A 53 1.17 18.46 16.64
CA PRO A 53 0.25 19.48 16.16
C PRO A 53 0.90 20.36 15.08
N GLU A 54 0.10 20.92 14.17
CA GLU A 54 0.59 21.92 13.19
C GLU A 54 1.33 23.03 13.93
N SER A 55 2.64 23.18 13.66
CA SER A 55 3.38 24.38 14.09
C SER A 55 2.80 25.56 13.31
N SER A 56 2.41 26.62 14.02
CA SER A 56 1.65 27.77 13.51
C SER A 56 2.38 28.68 12.50
N GLY A 57 3.39 28.18 11.80
CA GLY A 57 4.04 28.85 10.69
C GLY A 57 3.25 28.64 9.38
N PRO A 58 3.15 29.64 8.50
CA PRO A 58 2.34 29.57 7.27
C PRO A 58 2.82 28.56 6.21
N ASN A 59 3.84 27.73 6.51
CA ASN A 59 4.40 26.71 5.62
C ASN A 59 4.69 25.37 6.32
N GLU A 60 4.18 25.14 7.53
CA GLU A 60 4.43 23.89 8.27
C GLU A 60 3.11 23.22 8.72
N SER A 61 2.47 22.44 7.85
CA SER A 61 1.31 21.61 8.19
C SER A 61 1.74 20.23 8.71
N GLY A 62 1.43 19.89 9.97
CA GLY A 62 1.63 18.54 10.53
C GLY A 62 1.02 17.40 9.69
N LEU A 63 1.48 16.16 9.95
CA LEU A 63 1.46 14.94 9.10
C LEU A 63 2.14 15.08 7.73
N TYR A 64 3.40 14.65 7.70
CA TYR A 64 4.29 14.60 6.52
C TYR A 64 4.62 13.22 5.90
N PRO A 65 4.13 12.06 6.41
CA PRO A 65 4.21 10.79 5.70
C PRO A 65 3.32 10.74 4.47
N THR A 66 3.75 10.01 3.46
CA THR A 66 2.97 9.76 2.23
C THR A 66 2.89 8.29 1.86
N MET A 67 3.45 7.43 2.71
CA MET A 67 3.52 5.99 2.57
C MET A 67 3.30 5.30 3.90
N VAL A 68 2.95 4.03 3.79
CA VAL A 68 2.77 3.08 4.88
C VAL A 68 3.65 1.86 4.55
N GLY A 69 4.11 1.15 5.56
CA GLY A 69 4.70 -0.18 5.40
C GLY A 69 5.66 -0.52 6.55
N ASP A 70 5.90 -1.80 6.77
CA ASP A 70 6.84 -2.26 7.80
C ASP A 70 8.29 -1.96 7.35
N LEU A 71 8.94 -1.02 8.02
CA LEU A 71 10.31 -0.60 7.73
C LEU A 71 11.36 -1.49 8.38
N ASN A 72 11.03 -2.26 9.42
CA ASN A 72 12.02 -2.94 10.26
C ASN A 72 11.73 -4.43 10.52
N GLY A 73 10.68 -4.97 9.91
CA GLY A 73 10.26 -6.36 10.01
C GLY A 73 9.70 -6.75 11.38
N ASP A 74 9.27 -5.78 12.21
CA ASP A 74 8.74 -6.04 13.56
C ASP A 74 7.23 -6.36 13.58
N GLY A 75 6.59 -6.35 12.41
CA GLY A 75 5.17 -6.63 12.25
C GLY A 75 4.27 -5.47 12.67
N TYR A 76 4.83 -4.27 12.90
CA TYR A 76 4.09 -3.02 13.00
C TYR A 76 4.44 -2.19 11.78
N GLN A 77 3.44 -1.69 11.07
CA GLN A 77 3.71 -0.83 9.91
C GLN A 77 4.05 0.60 10.38
N GLU A 78 5.00 1.24 9.71
CA GLU A 78 5.33 2.65 9.91
C GLU A 78 4.57 3.55 8.95
N LEU A 79 4.35 4.81 9.35
CA LEU A 79 4.06 5.89 8.42
C LEU A 79 5.36 6.59 8.04
N TYR A 80 5.70 6.64 6.76
CA TYR A 80 6.94 7.28 6.31
C TYR A 80 6.80 8.06 5.01
N GLY A 81 7.84 8.83 4.69
CA GLY A 81 7.96 9.51 3.41
C GLY A 81 8.89 10.70 3.45
N PHE A 82 9.11 11.28 2.27
CA PHE A 82 9.86 12.52 2.17
C PHE A 82 8.94 13.71 2.37
N HIS A 83 9.52 14.78 2.91
CA HIS A 83 8.91 16.09 2.89
C HIS A 83 9.98 17.15 2.64
N THR A 84 9.58 18.25 2.00
CA THR A 84 10.49 19.33 1.65
C THR A 84 10.07 20.59 2.38
N LYS A 85 10.98 21.12 3.19
CA LYS A 85 10.81 22.38 3.92
C LYS A 85 11.49 23.51 3.17
N LYS A 86 10.88 24.69 3.25
CA LYS A 86 11.46 25.92 2.72
C LYS A 86 12.56 26.39 3.67
N GLY A 87 13.80 26.39 3.20
CA GLY A 87 14.97 26.84 3.94
C GLY A 87 15.22 28.34 3.83
N ALA A 88 16.46 28.76 4.06
CA ALA A 88 16.86 30.17 3.99
C ALA A 88 16.69 30.78 2.58
N TYR A 89 16.29 32.05 2.55
CA TYR A 89 16.27 32.87 1.34
C TYR A 89 17.50 33.77 1.30
N ASP A 90 18.30 33.63 0.26
CA ASP A 90 19.44 34.49 -0.02
C ASP A 90 18.95 35.69 -0.87
N VAL A 91 18.90 36.85 -0.23
CA VAL A 91 18.51 38.13 -0.85
C VAL A 91 19.53 38.66 -1.85
N GLU A 92 20.81 38.34 -1.70
CA GLU A 92 21.88 38.85 -2.57
C GLU A 92 21.81 38.18 -3.95
N TYR A 93 21.51 36.89 -3.97
CA TYR A 93 21.45 36.10 -5.21
C TYR A 93 20.02 35.76 -5.66
N GLY A 94 19.01 36.13 -4.87
CA GLY A 94 17.61 35.78 -5.12
C GLY A 94 17.39 34.27 -5.12
N VAL A 95 18.02 33.55 -4.18
CA VAL A 95 18.04 32.09 -4.14
C VAL A 95 17.25 31.58 -2.94
N GLN A 96 16.28 30.71 -3.21
CA GLN A 96 15.55 30.00 -2.17
C GLN A 96 16.15 28.60 -1.96
N SER A 97 16.48 28.26 -0.72
CA SER A 97 16.88 26.91 -0.35
C SER A 97 15.68 26.05 0.04
N TYR A 98 15.78 24.75 -0.20
CA TYR A 98 14.80 23.74 0.14
C TYR A 98 15.51 22.52 0.72
N ASP A 99 15.13 22.16 1.94
CA ASP A 99 15.66 20.98 2.64
C ASP A 99 14.66 19.84 2.50
N THR A 100 15.13 18.72 1.97
CA THR A 100 14.32 17.50 1.89
C THR A 100 14.78 16.52 2.95
N GLU A 101 13.82 16.04 3.72
CA GLU A 101 14.02 15.13 4.83
C GLU A 101 13.14 13.89 4.64
N PHE A 102 13.65 12.75 5.09
CA PHE A 102 12.88 11.53 5.23
C PHE A 102 12.35 11.47 6.66
N SER A 103 11.06 11.22 6.85
CA SER A 103 10.44 11.11 8.16
C SER A 103 9.72 9.78 8.31
N HIS A 104 9.70 9.26 9.52
CA HIS A 104 8.93 8.06 9.85
C HIS A 104 8.39 8.09 11.28
N TYR A 105 7.16 7.58 11.43
CA TYR A 105 6.50 7.31 12.70
C TYR A 105 6.39 5.80 12.90
N SER A 106 6.77 5.35 14.10
CA SER A 106 6.55 3.98 14.56
C SER A 106 5.57 3.97 15.73
N PHE A 107 4.94 2.82 15.98
CA PHE A 107 3.81 2.71 16.89
C PHE A 107 3.99 1.60 17.94
N ASN A 108 3.21 1.70 19.01
CA ASN A 108 3.11 0.70 20.07
C ASN A 108 1.92 -0.24 19.80
N PRO A 109 1.84 -1.40 20.46
CA PRO A 109 0.72 -2.35 20.31
C PRO A 109 -0.68 -1.81 20.63
N ASP A 110 -0.78 -0.67 21.32
CA ASP A 110 -2.04 0.00 21.61
C ASP A 110 -2.38 1.12 20.61
N GLY A 111 -1.58 1.25 19.55
CA GLY A 111 -1.67 2.27 18.50
C GLY A 111 -1.22 3.67 18.92
N THR A 112 -0.55 3.81 20.06
CA THR A 112 0.09 5.09 20.43
C THR A 112 1.44 5.27 19.71
N LYS A 113 1.88 6.51 19.53
CA LYS A 113 3.20 6.81 18.95
C LYS A 113 4.32 6.22 19.82
N LYS A 114 5.19 5.41 19.21
CA LYS A 114 6.43 4.88 19.81
C LYS A 114 7.58 5.84 19.54
N THR A 115 7.85 6.17 18.27
CA THR A 115 8.88 7.15 17.91
C THR A 115 8.45 7.99 16.69
N PHE A 116 9.06 9.17 16.57
CA PHE A 116 9.07 9.96 15.34
C PHE A 116 10.51 10.36 15.07
N LYS A 117 11.01 10.06 13.87
CA LYS A 117 12.37 10.41 13.45
C LYS A 117 12.32 11.15 12.12
N THR A 118 13.34 11.98 11.90
CA THR A 118 13.53 12.70 10.65
C THR A 118 15.02 12.75 10.33
N GLU A 119 15.36 12.41 9.10
CA GLU A 119 16.72 12.32 8.62
C GLU A 119 16.91 13.21 7.37
N HIS A 120 17.97 14.03 7.38
CA HIS A 120 18.29 14.89 6.24
C HIS A 120 18.73 14.06 5.04
N VAL A 121 18.20 14.41 3.86
CA VAL A 121 18.50 13.70 2.61
C VAL A 121 19.34 14.60 1.71
N LEU A 122 18.90 15.84 1.54
CA LEU A 122 19.57 16.83 0.70
C LEU A 122 19.03 18.24 0.94
N THR A 123 19.86 19.19 0.54
CA THR A 123 19.49 20.59 0.37
C THR A 123 19.61 20.92 -1.11
N ASN A 124 18.55 21.46 -1.70
CA ASN A 124 18.56 22.03 -3.04
C ASN A 124 18.35 23.54 -2.96
N SER A 125 18.91 24.27 -3.91
CA SER A 125 18.70 25.69 -4.05
C SER A 125 18.13 26.01 -5.42
N THR A 126 17.17 26.92 -5.46
CA THR A 126 16.49 27.34 -6.68
C THR A 126 16.57 28.85 -6.77
N GLN A 127 17.01 29.38 -7.91
CA GLN A 127 16.97 30.81 -8.15
C GLN A 127 15.52 31.24 -8.37
N THR A 128 15.00 32.18 -7.58
CA THR A 128 13.60 32.63 -7.65
C THR A 128 13.49 33.90 -8.47
N ASN A 129 14.05 33.92 -9.68
CA ASN A 129 13.75 34.98 -10.63
C ASN A 129 12.41 34.67 -11.28
N TYR A 130 11.54 35.67 -11.46
CA TYR A 130 10.21 35.51 -12.06
C TYR A 130 10.24 34.75 -13.42
N TYR A 131 11.37 34.83 -14.12
CA TYR A 131 11.60 34.27 -15.46
C TYR A 131 12.26 32.88 -15.50
N ASP A 132 12.70 32.34 -14.35
CA ASP A 132 13.38 31.04 -14.25
C ASP A 132 12.89 30.27 -13.02
N GLN A 133 11.90 29.41 -13.22
CA GLN A 133 11.34 28.59 -12.15
C GLN A 133 11.93 27.18 -12.23
N SER A 134 12.65 26.75 -11.19
CA SER A 134 13.11 25.38 -11.05
C SER A 134 12.32 24.64 -9.97
N ASN A 135 11.59 23.59 -10.35
CA ASN A 135 10.88 22.69 -9.43
C ASN A 135 11.65 21.38 -9.28
N THR A 136 11.78 20.91 -8.04
CA THR A 136 12.36 19.60 -7.74
C THR A 136 11.24 18.60 -7.47
N TYR A 137 11.30 17.45 -8.12
CA TYR A 137 10.35 16.37 -7.97
C TYR A 137 11.04 15.13 -7.43
N LEU A 138 10.66 14.76 -6.21
CA LEU A 138 11.09 13.51 -5.61
C LEU A 138 10.13 12.39 -6.01
N ARG A 139 10.71 11.24 -6.34
CA ARG A 139 10.00 10.01 -6.66
C ARG A 139 10.57 8.93 -5.76
N GLN A 140 9.81 8.58 -4.74
CA GLN A 140 10.08 7.46 -3.86
C GLN A 140 9.26 6.25 -4.26
N PHE A 141 9.74 5.08 -3.84
CA PHE A 141 9.11 3.79 -4.06
C PHE A 141 8.87 3.11 -2.71
N GLU A 142 8.00 2.10 -2.64
CA GLU A 142 7.74 1.38 -1.39
C GLU A 142 9.00 0.71 -0.85
N GLY A 143 9.88 0.19 -1.71
CA GLY A 143 11.11 -0.49 -1.30
C GLY A 143 10.91 -1.96 -0.96
N VAL A 144 12.00 -2.66 -0.61
CA VAL A 144 11.98 -4.11 -0.31
C VAL A 144 12.75 -4.38 0.97
N LEU A 145 12.25 -5.28 1.80
CA LEU A 145 12.92 -5.80 2.98
C LEU A 145 14.26 -6.48 2.62
N ASN A 146 15.33 -6.05 3.26
CA ASN A 146 16.62 -6.72 3.19
C ASN A 146 16.56 -7.96 4.10
N PRO A 147 16.72 -9.18 3.57
CA PRO A 147 16.56 -10.41 4.35
C PRO A 147 17.68 -10.63 5.39
N ASP A 148 18.82 -9.93 5.28
CA ASP A 148 19.91 -10.05 6.26
C ASP A 148 19.69 -9.13 7.48
N THR A 149 19.00 -8.00 7.29
CA THR A 149 18.87 -6.96 8.31
C THR A 149 17.44 -6.73 8.76
N MET A 150 16.46 -7.33 8.09
CA MET A 150 15.03 -7.10 8.26
C MET A 150 14.59 -5.65 8.09
N TYR A 151 15.42 -4.82 7.46
CA TYR A 151 15.08 -3.43 7.21
C TYR A 151 14.75 -3.19 5.75
N ARG A 152 13.79 -2.31 5.51
CA ARG A 152 13.41 -1.91 4.17
C ARG A 152 14.46 -1.03 3.51
N GLU A 153 14.83 -1.35 2.28
CA GLU A 153 15.63 -0.48 1.42
C GLU A 153 14.71 0.15 0.38
N ILE A 154 14.64 1.48 0.40
CA ILE A 154 13.69 2.27 -0.39
C ILE A 154 14.44 2.99 -1.52
N PRO A 155 14.29 2.57 -2.78
CA PRO A 155 14.85 3.32 -3.88
C PRO A 155 14.12 4.65 -4.05
N PHE A 156 14.85 5.64 -4.56
CA PHE A 156 14.26 6.90 -4.97
C PHE A 156 15.11 7.58 -6.04
N TYR A 157 14.48 8.52 -6.74
CA TYR A 157 15.19 9.45 -7.61
C TYR A 157 14.54 10.82 -7.59
N ILE A 158 15.31 11.81 -8.02
CA ILE A 158 14.93 13.21 -8.04
C ILE A 158 15.12 13.77 -9.44
N THR A 159 14.08 14.42 -9.94
CA THR A 159 14.10 15.12 -11.22
C THR A 159 13.92 16.61 -10.99
N THR A 160 14.62 17.46 -11.74
CA THR A 160 14.45 18.91 -11.65
C THR A 160 13.88 19.44 -12.96
N LYS A 161 12.71 20.07 -12.91
CA LYS A 161 12.09 20.80 -14.03
C LYS A 161 12.56 22.25 -13.96
N ARG A 162 13.05 22.80 -15.06
CA ARG A 162 13.33 24.23 -15.20
C ARG A 162 12.45 24.80 -16.30
N VAL A 163 11.82 25.93 -16.04
CA VAL A 163 11.02 26.66 -17.01
C VAL A 163 11.72 27.96 -17.32
N THR A 164 12.09 28.15 -18.58
CA THR A 164 12.79 29.35 -19.07
C THR A 164 11.90 30.09 -20.06
N GLN A 165 11.82 31.42 -19.96
CA GLN A 165 11.11 32.24 -20.94
C GLN A 165 11.98 32.45 -22.20
N GLU A 166 11.40 32.24 -23.39
CA GLU A 166 11.99 32.58 -24.69
C GLU A 166 11.13 33.64 -25.40
N GLU A 167 11.66 34.33 -26.42
CA GLU A 167 11.01 35.46 -27.12
C GLU A 167 9.57 35.19 -27.62
N ASN A 168 9.20 33.93 -27.84
CA ASN A 168 7.88 33.51 -28.35
C ASN A 168 7.12 32.53 -27.43
N GLY A 169 7.44 32.46 -26.13
CA GLY A 169 6.71 31.63 -25.16
C GLY A 169 7.58 31.09 -24.03
N PHE A 170 7.05 30.12 -23.27
CA PHE A 170 7.82 29.43 -22.24
C PHE A 170 8.40 28.13 -22.79
N ARG A 171 9.71 27.92 -22.61
CA ARG A 171 10.36 26.64 -22.85
C ARG A 171 10.54 25.90 -21.52
N THR A 172 9.86 24.77 -21.39
CA THR A 172 10.11 23.83 -20.29
C THR A 172 11.27 22.92 -20.67
N THR A 173 12.34 22.91 -19.88
CA THR A 173 13.45 21.97 -20.01
C THR A 173 13.50 21.10 -18.75
N TYR A 174 13.33 19.79 -18.92
CA TYR A 174 13.58 18.83 -17.86
C TYR A 174 15.08 18.57 -17.80
N TYR A 175 15.70 18.87 -16.65
CA TYR A 175 17.08 18.49 -16.41
C TYR A 175 17.11 17.10 -15.80
N GLY A 176 18.10 16.31 -16.22
CA GLY A 176 18.30 14.93 -15.80
C GLY A 176 18.43 14.77 -14.27
N PHE A 177 18.33 13.51 -13.85
CA PHE A 177 18.30 13.03 -12.47
C PHE A 177 19.37 13.71 -11.60
N GLY A 178 18.96 14.62 -10.72
CA GLY A 178 19.89 15.38 -9.87
C GLY A 178 20.51 14.49 -8.77
N ARG A 179 19.71 13.57 -8.22
CA ARG A 179 20.14 12.53 -7.27
C ARG A 179 19.26 11.29 -7.40
N ARG A 180 19.87 10.12 -7.29
CA ARG A 180 19.22 8.80 -7.32
C ARG A 180 19.98 7.85 -6.41
N GLY A 181 19.29 6.89 -5.82
CA GLY A 181 19.89 5.97 -4.86
C GLY A 181 18.85 5.23 -4.04
N ILE A 182 19.23 4.86 -2.83
CA ILE A 182 18.36 4.20 -1.86
C ILE A 182 18.41 4.93 -0.52
N ILE A 183 17.30 4.91 0.20
CA ILE A 183 17.23 5.12 1.64
C ILE A 183 17.34 3.75 2.30
N ALA A 184 18.31 3.61 3.19
CA ALA A 184 18.58 2.36 3.90
C ALA A 184 19.01 2.69 5.32
N PRO A 185 18.71 1.84 6.31
CA PRO A 185 19.12 2.11 7.67
C PRO A 185 20.61 1.89 7.87
N ASN A 186 21.12 2.60 8.87
CA ASN A 186 22.42 2.36 9.46
C ASN A 186 22.32 1.31 10.60
N SER A 187 23.46 0.97 11.20
CA SER A 187 23.54 -0.01 12.30
C SER A 187 22.78 0.38 13.57
N THR A 188 22.23 1.60 13.65
CA THR A 188 21.43 2.09 14.78
C THR A 188 19.94 2.21 14.45
N GLY A 189 19.50 1.70 13.29
CA GLY A 189 18.11 1.77 12.84
C GLY A 189 17.64 3.19 12.46
N SER A 190 18.57 4.09 12.13
CA SER A 190 18.27 5.39 11.53
C SER A 190 18.44 5.32 10.03
N TYR A 191 17.54 5.93 9.28
CA TYR A 191 17.55 5.88 7.83
C TYR A 191 18.54 6.89 7.23
N GLY A 192 19.30 6.46 6.23
CA GLY A 192 20.32 7.28 5.58
C GLY A 192 20.28 7.16 4.07
N PHE A 193 20.65 8.24 3.40
CA PHE A 193 20.77 8.28 1.95
C PHE A 193 22.07 7.65 1.46
N LYS A 194 21.96 6.72 0.51
CA LYS A 194 23.07 6.15 -0.25
C LYS A 194 22.91 6.48 -1.72
N ALA A 195 23.78 7.34 -2.23
CA ALA A 195 23.74 7.83 -3.61
C ALA A 195 24.27 6.78 -4.60
N CYS A 196 23.66 6.72 -5.78
CA CYS A 196 24.23 5.97 -6.90
C CYS A 196 25.57 6.59 -7.32
N SER A 197 26.67 5.89 -7.05
CA SER A 197 28.01 6.22 -7.52
C SER A 197 28.60 5.08 -8.34
N SER A 198 29.66 5.35 -9.11
CA SER A 198 30.36 4.32 -9.89
C SER A 198 31.06 3.25 -9.03
N GLN A 199 31.15 3.44 -7.70
CA GLN A 199 31.82 2.52 -6.78
C GLN A 199 30.86 1.66 -5.95
N GLU A 200 29.55 1.91 -5.99
CA GLU A 200 28.56 1.17 -5.21
C GLU A 200 28.21 -0.16 -5.88
N SER A 201 28.86 -1.24 -5.47
CA SER A 201 28.67 -2.55 -6.12
C SER A 201 27.35 -3.23 -5.76
N TYR A 202 26.81 -3.01 -4.55
CA TYR A 202 25.73 -3.85 -4.04
C TYR A 202 24.32 -3.43 -4.49
N PHE A 203 24.08 -2.15 -4.81
CA PHE A 203 22.78 -1.66 -5.34
C PHE A 203 22.91 -1.07 -6.75
N LYS A 204 23.99 -1.44 -7.46
CA LYS A 204 24.26 -0.99 -8.83
C LYS A 204 23.11 -1.28 -9.79
N SER A 205 22.49 -2.47 -9.70
CA SER A 205 21.36 -2.84 -10.57
C SER A 205 20.16 -1.92 -10.40
N VAL A 206 19.84 -1.50 -9.17
CA VAL A 206 18.82 -0.46 -8.91
C VAL A 206 19.22 0.85 -9.58
N CYS A 207 20.48 1.27 -9.43
CA CYS A 207 20.99 2.49 -10.04
C CYS A 207 20.94 2.49 -11.57
N ASP A 208 21.29 1.37 -12.19
CA ASP A 208 21.30 1.17 -13.65
C ASP A 208 19.88 1.08 -14.23
N SER A 209 18.92 0.64 -13.41
CA SER A 209 17.51 0.54 -13.79
C SER A 209 16.76 1.86 -13.76
N PHE A 210 17.25 2.86 -13.02
CA PHE A 210 16.68 4.20 -13.08
C PHE A 210 16.86 4.78 -14.49
N PRO A 211 15.88 5.54 -15.00
CA PRO A 211 16.00 6.11 -16.33
C PRO A 211 17.27 7.00 -16.43
N SER A 212 17.92 7.04 -17.59
CA SER A 212 19.27 7.61 -17.73
C SER A 212 19.31 9.08 -18.15
N SER A 213 18.22 9.65 -18.68
CA SER A 213 18.01 11.11 -18.87
C SER A 213 16.66 11.37 -19.55
N VAL A 214 15.87 12.34 -19.07
CA VAL A 214 14.65 12.81 -19.75
C VAL A 214 15.06 13.91 -20.75
N GLY A 215 15.73 13.51 -21.82
CA GLY A 215 16.32 14.44 -22.80
C GLY A 215 15.46 14.70 -24.03
N VAL A 216 14.13 14.79 -23.95
CA VAL A 216 13.31 15.20 -25.11
C VAL A 216 11.98 15.83 -24.66
N ALA A 217 11.57 16.91 -25.32
CA ALA A 217 10.17 17.34 -25.31
C ALA A 217 9.32 16.15 -25.79
N GLY A 218 8.57 15.53 -24.87
CA GLY A 218 7.78 14.32 -25.13
C GLY A 218 8.19 13.07 -24.34
N ALA A 219 9.28 13.12 -23.56
CA ALA A 219 9.57 12.06 -22.60
C ALA A 219 8.62 12.19 -21.40
N THR A 220 7.52 11.44 -21.47
CA THR A 220 6.55 11.27 -20.41
C THR A 220 7.25 10.62 -19.22
N GLY A 221 7.48 11.37 -18.14
CA GLY A 221 7.86 10.80 -16.85
C GLY A 221 6.84 9.76 -16.39
N LEU A 222 7.17 9.01 -15.34
CA LEU A 222 6.21 8.11 -14.70
C LEU A 222 4.89 8.86 -14.46
N SER A 223 3.81 8.32 -15.03
CA SER A 223 2.46 8.88 -14.87
C SER A 223 2.11 9.01 -13.39
N TRP A 224 1.30 10.01 -13.04
CA TRP A 224 0.83 10.36 -11.69
C TRP A 224 -0.03 9.29 -10.99
N VAL A 225 0.03 8.06 -11.46
CA VAL A 225 -0.77 6.96 -10.93
C VAL A 225 -0.28 6.62 -9.53
N ARG A 226 -1.16 6.82 -8.55
CA ARG A 226 -0.99 6.29 -7.19
C ARG A 226 -0.99 4.78 -7.31
N ARG A 227 -0.02 4.13 -6.67
CA ARG A 227 0.06 2.67 -6.66
C ARG A 227 -0.18 2.18 -5.26
N ILE A 228 -0.85 1.04 -5.18
CA ILE A 228 -1.29 0.48 -3.92
C ILE A 228 -0.99 -1.00 -4.01
N VAL A 229 -0.15 -1.47 -3.11
CA VAL A 229 0.55 -2.73 -3.27
C VAL A 229 0.47 -3.46 -1.95
N ASP A 230 0.11 -4.73 -1.96
CA ASP A 230 0.21 -5.60 -0.78
C ASP A 230 1.24 -6.69 -1.11
N TYR A 231 2.54 -6.38 -0.97
CA TYR A 231 3.60 -7.27 -1.48
C TYR A 231 4.03 -8.36 -0.52
N ASP A 232 3.81 -8.19 0.78
CA ASP A 232 4.05 -9.25 1.73
C ASP A 232 2.84 -10.17 1.85
N GLY A 233 1.69 -9.80 1.27
CA GLY A 233 0.50 -10.65 1.23
C GLY A 233 -0.12 -10.80 2.61
N ASP A 234 0.10 -9.81 3.50
CA ASP A 234 -0.54 -9.75 4.81
C ASP A 234 -1.99 -9.24 4.71
N GLY A 235 -2.42 -8.88 3.50
CA GLY A 235 -3.74 -8.35 3.21
C GLY A 235 -3.79 -6.82 3.27
N ILE A 236 -2.75 -6.13 3.75
CA ILE A 236 -2.77 -4.70 4.04
C ILE A 236 -1.88 -3.98 3.04
N ALA A 237 -2.52 -3.36 2.05
CA ALA A 237 -1.74 -2.72 1.00
C ALA A 237 -1.08 -1.41 1.46
N GLU A 238 0.20 -1.28 1.15
CA GLU A 238 0.94 -0.05 1.23
C GLU A 238 0.54 0.93 0.13
N MET A 239 0.60 2.22 0.45
CA MET A 239 0.29 3.28 -0.49
C MET A 239 1.55 3.97 -1.02
N LEU A 240 1.69 3.99 -2.34
CA LEU A 240 2.65 4.80 -3.07
C LEU A 240 2.02 6.13 -3.55
N MET A 241 2.38 7.24 -2.91
CA MET A 241 2.10 8.57 -3.45
C MET A 241 3.35 9.16 -4.12
N PRO A 242 3.37 9.35 -5.46
CA PRO A 242 4.40 10.17 -6.08
C PRO A 242 4.22 11.64 -5.66
N MET A 243 5.30 12.28 -5.19
CA MET A 243 5.23 13.67 -4.71
C MET A 243 4.83 14.64 -5.83
N ALA A 244 3.91 15.55 -5.51
CA ALA A 244 3.20 16.45 -6.42
C ALA A 244 4.10 17.45 -7.16
N GLY A 245 3.72 17.72 -8.40
CA GLY A 245 4.19 18.84 -9.20
C GLY A 245 4.43 18.49 -10.67
N GLY A 246 3.55 19.00 -11.55
CA GLY A 246 3.79 19.15 -12.99
C GLY A 246 2.82 18.40 -13.92
N ASP A 247 2.00 19.19 -14.61
CA ASP A 247 1.19 19.00 -15.84
C ASP A 247 0.59 17.62 -16.18
N HIS A 248 -0.74 17.60 -16.19
CA HIS A 248 -1.67 16.50 -16.49
C HIS A 248 -1.74 16.07 -17.96
N HIS A 249 -0.80 16.50 -18.81
CA HIS A 249 -0.92 16.34 -20.26
C HIS A 249 0.09 15.33 -20.79
N ALA A 250 -0.19 14.04 -20.57
CA ALA A 250 0.52 12.97 -21.25
C ALA A 250 -0.47 11.96 -21.86
N GLU A 251 -1.41 12.44 -22.68
CA GLU A 251 -2.13 11.61 -23.67
C GLU A 251 -1.25 11.28 -24.91
N GLY A 252 0.08 11.24 -24.74
CA GLY A 252 1.02 10.86 -25.79
C GLY A 252 1.45 9.40 -25.67
N PRO A 253 1.76 8.69 -26.77
CA PRO A 253 2.24 7.31 -26.76
C PRO A 253 3.72 7.23 -26.34
N GLY A 254 4.05 7.79 -25.18
CA GLY A 254 5.37 7.75 -24.54
C GLY A 254 5.40 6.69 -23.44
N TYR A 255 6.48 5.92 -23.37
CA TYR A 255 6.62 4.80 -22.45
C TYR A 255 6.64 5.25 -20.98
N SER A 256 5.58 4.98 -20.21
CA SER A 256 5.63 5.01 -18.75
C SER A 256 6.21 3.69 -18.25
N SER A 257 7.43 3.68 -17.70
CA SER A 257 7.98 2.47 -17.08
C SER A 257 7.13 2.09 -15.86
N PHE A 258 6.47 0.93 -15.89
CA PHE A 258 5.82 0.40 -14.70
C PHE A 258 6.91 0.14 -13.64
N PHE A 259 6.78 0.74 -12.45
CA PHE A 259 7.67 0.54 -11.32
C PHE A 259 6.81 0.14 -10.12
N ASN A 260 6.85 -1.13 -9.71
CA ASN A 260 6.14 -1.60 -8.52
C ASN A 260 7.00 -2.55 -7.71
N VAL A 261 6.60 -2.77 -6.47
CA VAL A 261 7.08 -3.88 -5.65
C VAL A 261 6.07 -5.01 -5.80
N LEU A 262 6.51 -6.23 -6.10
CA LEU A 262 5.59 -7.37 -6.21
C LEU A 262 6.14 -8.65 -5.60
N ASP A 263 5.27 -9.47 -5.03
CA ASP A 263 5.55 -10.88 -4.75
C ASP A 263 4.76 -11.80 -5.69
N LEU A 264 5.42 -12.19 -6.78
CA LEU A 264 4.84 -13.11 -7.74
C LEU A 264 4.59 -14.51 -7.20
N LYS A 265 5.24 -14.92 -6.12
CA LYS A 265 5.23 -16.32 -5.65
C LYS A 265 4.37 -16.53 -4.40
N GLY A 266 3.86 -15.46 -3.78
CA GLY A 266 3.12 -15.56 -2.53
C GLY A 266 3.93 -16.16 -1.39
N ASN A 267 5.23 -15.86 -1.34
CA ASN A 267 6.15 -16.40 -0.35
C ASN A 267 6.74 -15.34 0.58
N GLY A 268 6.14 -14.14 0.60
CA GLY A 268 6.57 -12.99 1.38
C GLY A 268 7.86 -12.36 0.87
N ARG A 269 8.31 -12.69 -0.35
CA ARG A 269 9.59 -12.18 -0.90
C ARG A 269 9.34 -11.29 -2.08
N ALA A 270 9.02 -10.05 -1.75
CA ALA A 270 8.84 -9.02 -2.73
C ALA A 270 10.11 -8.66 -3.50
N ARG A 271 9.87 -8.12 -4.69
CA ARG A 271 10.89 -7.73 -5.65
C ARG A 271 10.48 -6.44 -6.32
N ILE A 272 11.45 -5.69 -6.81
CA ILE A 272 11.14 -4.50 -7.58
C ILE A 272 10.98 -4.87 -9.05
N PHE A 273 9.97 -4.34 -9.70
CA PHE A 273 9.70 -4.54 -11.10
C PHE A 273 9.74 -3.23 -11.85
N ILE A 274 10.63 -3.12 -12.83
CA ILE A 274 10.81 -1.93 -13.66
C ILE A 274 10.72 -2.36 -15.11
N ASP A 275 9.71 -1.89 -15.85
CA ASP A 275 9.54 -2.20 -17.28
C ASP A 275 9.62 -3.72 -17.58
N ARG A 276 8.90 -4.51 -16.76
CA ARG A 276 8.87 -5.99 -16.74
C ARG A 276 10.15 -6.69 -16.31
N LYS A 277 11.21 -5.96 -16.02
CA LYS A 277 12.44 -6.51 -15.46
C LYS A 277 12.31 -6.62 -13.95
N GLN A 278 12.75 -7.74 -13.42
CA GLN A 278 12.74 -8.02 -11.99
C GLN A 278 14.10 -7.64 -11.40
N LEU A 279 14.09 -6.94 -10.27
CA LEU A 279 15.25 -6.69 -9.43
C LEU A 279 15.07 -7.47 -8.12
N ASP A 280 15.97 -8.41 -7.90
CA ASP A 280 15.99 -9.29 -6.74
C ASP A 280 16.97 -8.77 -5.68
N LYS A 281 16.56 -8.84 -4.42
CA LYS A 281 17.44 -8.68 -3.25
C LYS A 281 17.89 -10.05 -2.75
N THR A 282 19.18 -10.35 -2.84
CA THR A 282 19.77 -11.57 -2.27
C THR A 282 20.84 -11.18 -1.25
N GLY A 283 20.49 -11.33 0.03
CA GLY A 283 21.24 -10.73 1.12
C GLY A 283 21.41 -9.23 0.91
N SER A 284 22.65 -8.76 1.01
CA SER A 284 22.98 -7.35 0.79
C SER A 284 22.97 -6.91 -0.70
N ASN A 285 22.98 -7.81 -1.68
CA ASN A 285 23.13 -7.44 -3.10
C ASN A 285 21.79 -7.37 -3.86
N TRP A 286 21.67 -6.38 -4.73
CA TRP A 286 20.62 -6.24 -5.72
C TRP A 286 21.08 -6.79 -7.07
N THR A 287 20.25 -7.61 -7.71
CA THR A 287 20.54 -8.20 -9.02
C THR A 287 19.37 -8.05 -9.97
N GLU A 288 19.64 -7.80 -11.25
CA GLU A 288 18.60 -7.77 -12.29
C GLU A 288 18.42 -9.17 -12.89
N SER A 289 17.18 -9.62 -12.98
CA SER A 289 16.80 -10.77 -13.79
C SER A 289 16.84 -10.39 -15.27
N GLY A 290 17.62 -11.12 -16.07
CA GLY A 290 17.73 -10.89 -17.51
C GLY A 290 16.47 -11.25 -18.32
N THR A 291 15.43 -11.82 -17.69
CA THR A 291 14.18 -12.21 -18.38
C THR A 291 13.02 -11.29 -17.98
N GLN A 292 12.34 -10.70 -18.96
CA GLN A 292 11.11 -9.95 -18.73
C GLN A 292 9.97 -10.88 -18.33
N ILE A 293 9.13 -10.46 -17.37
CA ILE A 293 7.94 -11.24 -16.98
C ILE A 293 7.00 -11.36 -18.19
N PRO A 294 6.57 -12.59 -18.55
CA PRO A 294 5.54 -12.78 -19.55
C PRO A 294 4.19 -12.22 -19.07
N THR A 295 3.49 -11.51 -19.96
CA THR A 295 2.16 -10.97 -19.68
C THR A 295 1.40 -10.80 -20.98
N ASP A 296 0.10 -11.12 -20.96
CA ASP A 296 -0.86 -10.74 -22.02
C ASP A 296 -1.73 -9.53 -21.60
N CYS A 297 -1.39 -8.90 -20.47
CA CYS A 297 -1.99 -7.66 -20.02
C CYS A 297 -1.41 -6.43 -20.70
N ASP A 298 -2.18 -5.34 -20.70
CA ASP A 298 -1.58 -4.04 -20.95
C ASP A 298 -0.70 -3.69 -19.76
N TRP A 299 0.62 -3.74 -19.95
CA TRP A 299 1.59 -3.54 -18.87
C TRP A 299 1.67 -2.07 -18.40
N LYS A 300 0.89 -1.18 -19.01
CA LYS A 300 0.90 0.25 -18.75
C LYS A 300 -0.27 0.63 -17.84
N LEU A 301 -0.03 1.55 -16.90
CA LEU A 301 -1.08 2.22 -16.11
C LEU A 301 -1.89 1.37 -15.10
N PHE A 302 -1.24 0.48 -14.36
CA PHE A 302 -1.89 -0.14 -13.19
C PHE A 302 -1.89 0.80 -11.98
N VAL A 303 -2.99 0.72 -11.23
CA VAL A 303 -3.26 1.49 -10.00
C VAL A 303 -3.05 0.66 -8.73
N GLY A 304 -2.97 -0.67 -8.85
CA GLY A 304 -2.67 -1.53 -7.70
C GLY A 304 -2.16 -2.91 -8.06
N ALA A 305 -1.53 -3.53 -7.07
CA ALA A 305 -1.02 -4.90 -7.09
C ALA A 305 -1.41 -5.60 -5.78
N VAL A 306 -2.46 -6.40 -5.81
CA VAL A 306 -3.09 -6.97 -4.61
C VAL A 306 -3.68 -8.34 -4.93
N ASP A 307 -3.80 -9.23 -3.95
CA ASP A 307 -4.47 -10.51 -4.14
C ASP A 307 -5.99 -10.33 -4.14
N LEU A 308 -6.59 -10.24 -5.33
CA LEU A 308 -8.04 -10.05 -5.46
C LEU A 308 -8.83 -11.36 -5.28
N ASN A 309 -8.15 -12.50 -5.38
CA ASN A 309 -8.81 -13.79 -5.55
C ASN A 309 -8.53 -14.78 -4.40
N GLY A 310 -7.56 -14.48 -3.55
CA GLY A 310 -7.19 -15.23 -2.35
C GLY A 310 -6.29 -16.42 -2.64
N ASP A 311 -5.50 -16.38 -3.72
CA ASP A 311 -4.55 -17.45 -4.07
C ASP A 311 -3.14 -17.22 -3.51
N GLY A 312 -2.96 -16.13 -2.76
CA GLY A 312 -1.70 -15.68 -2.17
C GLY A 312 -0.76 -15.02 -3.17
N ILE A 313 -1.16 -14.83 -4.43
CA ILE A 313 -0.35 -14.19 -5.46
C ILE A 313 -0.97 -12.83 -5.78
N GLN A 314 -0.15 -11.80 -5.88
CA GLN A 314 -0.64 -10.50 -6.29
C GLN A 314 -1.18 -10.50 -7.72
N ASP A 315 -2.36 -9.88 -7.87
CA ASP A 315 -3.00 -9.54 -9.14
C ASP A 315 -2.79 -8.05 -9.44
N LEU A 316 -2.70 -7.69 -10.72
CA LEU A 316 -2.60 -6.27 -11.11
C LEU A 316 -3.98 -5.72 -11.48
N VAL A 317 -4.30 -4.56 -10.91
CA VAL A 317 -5.56 -3.85 -11.16
C VAL A 317 -5.28 -2.60 -11.98
N GLN A 318 -5.82 -2.54 -13.19
CA GLN A 318 -5.72 -1.39 -14.07
C GLN A 318 -7.00 -0.61 -13.99
N ALA A 319 -6.89 0.69 -13.69
CA ALA A 319 -8.03 1.57 -13.74
C ALA A 319 -7.69 2.87 -14.45
N ILE A 320 -8.65 3.33 -15.26
CA ILE A 320 -8.52 4.50 -16.12
C ILE A 320 -9.79 5.31 -15.96
N ASN A 321 -9.66 6.62 -15.67
CA ASN A 321 -10.79 7.56 -15.50
C ASN A 321 -11.85 7.07 -14.52
N GLY A 322 -11.42 6.36 -13.49
CA GLY A 322 -12.34 5.77 -12.55
C GLY A 322 -13.20 4.67 -13.08
N GLU A 323 -12.63 3.79 -13.86
CA GLU A 323 -13.20 2.49 -14.09
C GLU A 323 -12.06 1.50 -14.08
N VAL A 324 -12.20 0.41 -13.31
CA VAL A 324 -11.30 -0.72 -13.47
C VAL A 324 -11.53 -1.27 -14.88
N LYS A 325 -10.49 -1.23 -15.70
CA LYS A 325 -10.52 -1.65 -17.10
C LYS A 325 -9.99 -3.06 -17.28
N GLN A 326 -9.04 -3.45 -16.45
CA GLN A 326 -8.33 -4.71 -16.58
C GLN A 326 -7.96 -5.25 -15.20
N VAL A 327 -8.15 -6.55 -15.00
CA VAL A 327 -7.50 -7.28 -13.92
C VAL A 327 -6.61 -8.35 -14.55
N CYS A 328 -5.42 -8.48 -13.98
CA CYS A 328 -4.38 -9.35 -14.44
C CYS A 328 -4.02 -10.30 -13.33
N LEU A 329 -4.46 -11.54 -13.44
CA LEU A 329 -4.20 -12.53 -12.42
C LEU A 329 -2.73 -12.92 -12.41
N GLY A 330 -2.12 -12.88 -11.24
CA GLY A 330 -0.79 -13.43 -11.02
C GLY A 330 -0.82 -14.96 -11.14
N THR A 331 0.27 -15.54 -11.63
CA THR A 331 0.34 -17.01 -11.82
C THR A 331 1.57 -17.64 -11.18
N GLY A 332 2.28 -16.95 -10.28
CA GLY A 332 3.58 -17.40 -9.80
C GLY A 332 4.77 -16.86 -10.61
N ARG A 333 4.52 -16.60 -11.90
CA ARG A 333 5.56 -16.46 -12.94
C ARG A 333 5.18 -15.55 -14.11
N SER A 334 3.91 -15.22 -14.26
CA SER A 334 3.37 -14.42 -15.34
C SER A 334 2.11 -13.70 -14.87
N PHE A 335 1.63 -12.77 -15.69
CA PHE A 335 0.33 -12.15 -15.50
C PHE A 335 -0.60 -12.54 -16.63
N LYS A 336 -1.84 -12.87 -16.25
CA LYS A 336 -2.89 -13.31 -17.17
C LYS A 336 -4.09 -12.41 -17.10
N TRP A 337 -4.36 -11.75 -18.21
CA TRP A 337 -5.54 -10.93 -18.35
C TRP A 337 -6.81 -11.76 -18.16
N ARG A 338 -7.74 -11.17 -17.39
CA ARG A 338 -9.10 -11.65 -17.25
C ARG A 338 -10.08 -10.49 -17.46
N ASN A 339 -11.14 -10.81 -18.22
CA ASN A 339 -12.32 -9.96 -18.30
C ASN A 339 -13.12 -10.14 -17.02
N TYR A 340 -13.18 -9.07 -16.23
CA TYR A 340 -14.14 -8.94 -15.14
C TYR A 340 -15.17 -7.89 -15.50
N ASN A 341 -16.45 -8.21 -15.28
CA ASN A 341 -17.50 -7.21 -15.31
C ASN A 341 -17.48 -6.49 -13.96
N ILE A 342 -16.95 -5.27 -13.93
CA ILE A 342 -16.79 -4.50 -12.70
C ILE A 342 -17.84 -3.38 -12.68
N PRO A 343 -18.82 -3.40 -11.75
CA PRO A 343 -19.80 -2.35 -11.61
C PRO A 343 -19.13 -1.01 -11.27
N ARG A 344 -19.75 0.10 -11.65
CA ARG A 344 -19.40 1.43 -11.09
C ARG A 344 -19.91 1.47 -9.65
N LEU A 345 -19.03 1.64 -8.66
CA LEU A 345 -19.42 1.61 -7.25
C LEU A 345 -19.40 2.99 -6.57
N HIS A 346 -19.16 4.07 -7.33
CA HIS A 346 -19.25 5.46 -6.85
C HIS A 346 -19.81 6.43 -7.91
N ASP A 347 -20.61 7.41 -7.47
CA ASP A 347 -21.01 8.58 -8.26
C ASP A 347 -19.77 9.44 -8.54
N GLY A 348 -19.21 9.30 -9.74
CA GLY A 348 -17.98 9.97 -10.13
C GLY A 348 -16.92 9.05 -10.71
N GLY A 349 -17.11 7.72 -10.69
CA GLY A 349 -16.12 6.78 -11.20
C GLY A 349 -15.04 6.46 -10.18
N PHE A 350 -14.56 5.23 -10.25
CA PHE A 350 -13.60 4.56 -9.42
C PHE A 350 -12.19 5.14 -9.23
N PHE A 351 -11.76 6.24 -9.80
CA PHE A 351 -10.35 6.70 -9.91
C PHE A 351 -10.45 7.96 -10.77
N ASN A 352 -11.38 8.86 -10.41
CA ASN A 352 -11.59 10.05 -11.20
C ASN A 352 -10.39 10.97 -10.97
N ASP A 353 -9.57 11.09 -12.01
CA ASP A 353 -8.47 12.05 -12.10
C ASP A 353 -8.96 13.51 -12.17
N ASP A 354 -10.28 13.76 -12.13
CA ASP A 354 -10.75 15.08 -11.73
C ASP A 354 -10.16 15.38 -10.37
N TRP A 355 -9.33 16.42 -10.36
CA TRP A 355 -8.68 17.11 -9.25
C TRP A 355 -9.58 17.35 -7.99
N ARG A 356 -10.85 16.95 -8.01
CA ARG A 356 -11.92 17.24 -7.04
C ARG A 356 -12.18 16.13 -6.01
N GLY A 357 -11.17 15.33 -5.68
CA GLY A 357 -11.05 14.84 -4.30
C GLY A 357 -11.39 13.38 -4.04
N GLY A 358 -10.89 12.42 -4.83
CA GLY A 358 -10.96 10.98 -4.50
C GLY A 358 -9.58 10.34 -4.29
N HIS A 359 -9.41 9.50 -3.28
CA HIS A 359 -8.36 8.48 -3.22
C HIS A 359 -9.03 7.10 -3.12
N HIS A 360 -8.38 6.07 -3.61
CA HIS A 360 -8.84 4.68 -3.54
C HIS A 360 -7.67 3.84 -3.10
N GLY A 361 -7.91 2.67 -2.53
CA GLY A 361 -6.90 1.70 -2.21
C GLY A 361 -7.47 0.37 -1.82
N PHE A 362 -6.58 -0.56 -1.49
CA PHE A 362 -6.94 -1.93 -1.19
C PHE A 362 -6.43 -2.29 0.18
N ALA A 363 -7.20 -3.07 0.93
CA ALA A 363 -6.73 -3.75 2.14
C ALA A 363 -7.76 -4.81 2.51
N ASP A 364 -7.37 -5.89 3.16
CA ASP A 364 -8.21 -6.97 3.64
C ASP A 364 -8.78 -6.55 5.00
N PHE A 365 -9.85 -5.76 4.95
CA PHE A 365 -10.47 -5.24 6.17
C PHE A 365 -11.17 -6.32 6.96
N ASP A 366 -11.62 -7.39 6.30
CA ASP A 366 -12.31 -8.49 6.95
C ASP A 366 -11.50 -9.77 7.13
N ASN A 367 -10.20 -9.72 6.82
CA ASN A 367 -9.22 -10.79 6.99
C ASN A 367 -9.70 -12.10 6.34
N ASP A 368 -10.31 -12.04 5.14
CA ASP A 368 -10.76 -13.22 4.38
C ASP A 368 -9.72 -13.76 3.39
N GLY A 369 -8.54 -13.13 3.37
CA GLY A 369 -7.42 -13.43 2.50
C GLY A 369 -7.53 -12.78 1.12
N LYS A 370 -8.49 -11.87 0.91
CA LYS A 370 -8.66 -11.15 -0.35
C LYS A 370 -8.68 -9.65 -0.09
N ALA A 371 -8.18 -8.91 -1.08
CA ALA A 371 -8.21 -7.46 -1.02
C ALA A 371 -9.65 -6.92 -1.08
N ASP A 372 -10.04 -6.16 -0.05
CA ASP A 372 -11.18 -5.24 -0.14
C ASP A 372 -10.75 -3.93 -0.77
N LEU A 373 -11.73 -3.16 -1.25
CA LEU A 373 -11.51 -1.85 -1.82
C LEU A 373 -11.98 -0.77 -0.87
N TYR A 374 -11.11 0.19 -0.54
CA TYR A 374 -11.50 1.40 0.16
C TYR A 374 -11.45 2.64 -0.75
N THR A 375 -12.28 3.62 -0.43
CA THR A 375 -12.35 4.90 -1.13
C THR A 375 -12.42 6.03 -0.12
N VAL A 376 -11.78 7.15 -0.43
CA VAL A 376 -11.75 8.36 0.37
C VAL A 376 -12.18 9.54 -0.49
N ASN A 377 -13.28 10.20 -0.15
CA ASN A 377 -13.77 11.37 -0.88
C ASN A 377 -13.59 12.66 -0.05
N TYR A 378 -12.64 13.48 -0.46
CA TYR A 378 -12.23 14.74 0.16
C TYR A 378 -13.09 15.96 -0.21
N GLY A 379 -14.05 15.82 -1.13
CA GLY A 379 -14.88 16.93 -1.60
C GLY A 379 -14.10 18.03 -2.34
N SER A 380 -14.74 19.19 -2.53
CA SER A 380 -14.21 20.30 -3.34
C SER A 380 -13.14 21.16 -2.67
N GLU A 381 -12.88 20.97 -1.37
CA GLU A 381 -12.08 21.89 -0.55
C GLU A 381 -10.67 21.36 -0.19
N ALA A 382 -10.34 20.10 -0.49
CA ALA A 382 -9.05 19.51 -0.11
C ALA A 382 -7.94 19.82 -1.13
N GLN A 383 -7.51 21.07 -1.15
CA GLN A 383 -6.28 21.47 -1.82
C GLN A 383 -5.14 21.39 -0.79
N SER A 384 -4.16 20.53 -1.07
CA SER A 384 -2.92 20.27 -0.32
C SER A 384 -2.95 19.01 0.57
N HIS A 385 -2.29 17.95 0.09
CA HIS A 385 -1.60 16.89 0.84
C HIS A 385 -2.25 16.37 2.14
N GLY A 386 -2.78 15.14 2.12
CA GLY A 386 -3.15 14.44 3.36
C GLY A 386 -4.48 14.85 3.99
N GLY A 387 -5.42 15.32 3.16
CA GLY A 387 -6.77 15.65 3.63
C GLY A 387 -7.49 14.47 4.29
N PHE A 388 -8.65 14.77 4.89
CA PHE A 388 -9.56 13.80 5.48
C PHE A 388 -10.84 13.80 4.66
N GLY A 389 -11.27 12.63 4.19
CA GLY A 389 -12.43 12.50 3.34
C GLY A 389 -13.33 11.35 3.75
N ALA A 390 -14.56 11.37 3.25
CA ALA A 390 -15.55 10.32 3.49
C ALA A 390 -14.98 8.96 3.04
N PHE A 391 -14.69 8.12 4.03
CA PHE A 391 -14.12 6.81 3.85
C PHE A 391 -15.24 5.78 3.65
N LYS A 392 -15.04 4.83 2.74
CA LYS A 392 -15.93 3.69 2.52
C LYS A 392 -15.09 2.47 2.17
N VAL A 393 -15.52 1.30 2.63
CA VAL A 393 -14.89 0.01 2.33
C VAL A 393 -15.91 -0.89 1.65
N TYR A 394 -15.45 -1.69 0.70
CA TYR A 394 -16.24 -2.59 -0.12
C TYR A 394 -15.55 -3.95 -0.19
N ALA A 395 -16.21 -5.00 0.31
CA ALA A 395 -15.78 -6.37 0.04
C ALA A 395 -15.90 -6.65 -1.44
N LEU A 396 -14.80 -7.08 -2.06
CA LEU A 396 -14.77 -7.52 -3.45
C LEU A 396 -15.01 -9.02 -3.53
N GLN A 397 -15.95 -9.43 -4.38
CA GLN A 397 -16.31 -10.82 -4.58
C GLN A 397 -16.33 -11.16 -6.06
N VAL A 398 -15.39 -11.99 -6.47
CA VAL A 398 -15.39 -12.58 -7.81
C VAL A 398 -16.45 -13.67 -7.90
N GLY A 399 -17.51 -13.41 -8.67
CA GLY A 399 -18.54 -14.38 -9.02
C GLY A 399 -18.03 -15.47 -9.97
N ALA A 400 -18.70 -16.63 -9.99
CA ALA A 400 -18.38 -17.75 -10.87
C ALA A 400 -18.50 -17.39 -12.37
N ASP A 401 -19.31 -16.38 -12.69
CA ASP A 401 -19.49 -15.79 -14.02
C ASP A 401 -18.47 -14.69 -14.35
N ARG A 402 -17.48 -14.47 -13.47
CA ARG A 402 -16.46 -13.41 -13.56
C ARG A 402 -17.01 -11.99 -13.41
N THR A 403 -18.17 -11.85 -12.76
CA THR A 403 -18.65 -10.54 -12.30
C THR A 403 -18.00 -10.20 -10.96
N LEU A 404 -17.41 -9.01 -10.84
CA LEU A 404 -16.89 -8.51 -9.57
C LEU A 404 -18.05 -7.85 -8.82
N ASN A 405 -18.60 -8.53 -7.83
CA ASN A 405 -19.57 -7.92 -6.93
C ASN A 405 -18.85 -7.14 -5.85
N ALA A 406 -19.44 -6.02 -5.41
CA ALA A 406 -18.92 -5.31 -4.26
C ALA A 406 -20.01 -5.00 -3.27
N THR A 407 -19.72 -5.30 -2.00
CA THR A 407 -20.65 -5.10 -0.89
C THR A 407 -20.03 -4.12 0.09
N GLN A 408 -20.62 -2.93 0.21
CA GLN A 408 -20.13 -1.91 1.14
C GLN A 408 -20.24 -2.40 2.59
N TYR A 409 -19.21 -2.13 3.39
CA TYR A 409 -19.22 -2.37 4.83
C TYR A 409 -20.07 -1.32 5.54
N SER A 410 -20.94 -1.79 6.42
CA SER A 410 -21.66 -0.93 7.36
C SER A 410 -20.75 -0.62 8.55
N GLY A 411 -20.57 0.66 8.89
CA GLY A 411 -19.90 1.09 10.13
C GLY A 411 -18.57 1.83 9.95
N LEU A 412 -17.97 1.80 8.76
CA LEU A 412 -16.74 2.54 8.43
C LEU A 412 -17.05 3.83 7.64
N ASN A 413 -18.07 4.58 8.04
CA ASN A 413 -18.49 5.83 7.39
C ASN A 413 -17.99 7.05 8.19
N GLN A 414 -16.66 7.22 8.28
CA GLN A 414 -16.01 8.34 8.95
C GLN A 414 -15.09 9.09 7.98
N SER A 415 -14.47 10.18 8.44
CA SER A 415 -13.49 10.93 7.65
C SER A 415 -12.08 10.46 7.98
N TYR A 416 -11.38 9.88 7.00
CA TYR A 416 -10.03 9.35 7.15
C TYR A 416 -9.13 9.80 6.00
N THR A 417 -7.81 9.61 6.13
CA THR A 417 -6.91 9.73 4.97
C THR A 417 -6.87 8.43 4.16
N ALA A 418 -6.12 8.43 3.06
CA ALA A 418 -5.86 7.21 2.28
C ALA A 418 -4.72 6.35 2.82
N LEU A 419 -4.02 6.82 3.86
CA LEU A 419 -2.96 6.07 4.54
C LEU A 419 -3.63 5.07 5.49
N VAL A 420 -3.56 3.80 5.08
CA VAL A 420 -4.12 2.64 5.76
C VAL A 420 -2.97 1.67 6.00
N GLY A 421 -2.86 1.12 7.20
CA GLY A 421 -1.76 0.22 7.59
C GLY A 421 -2.03 -0.52 8.89
N ASP A 422 -1.23 -1.52 9.23
CA ASP A 422 -1.30 -2.22 10.53
C ASP A 422 -0.39 -1.55 11.56
N PHE A 423 -0.82 -0.41 12.09
CA PHE A 423 0.02 0.37 13.01
C PHE A 423 0.09 -0.28 14.40
N ASN A 424 -0.94 -1.02 14.82
CA ASN A 424 -0.94 -1.72 16.10
C ASN A 424 -0.45 -3.18 15.98
N GLY A 425 -0.09 -3.65 14.79
CA GLY A 425 0.43 -4.99 14.52
C GLY A 425 -0.58 -6.12 14.79
N ASP A 426 -1.89 -5.85 14.76
CA ASP A 426 -2.90 -6.88 15.03
C ASP A 426 -3.34 -7.68 13.81
N GLY A 427 -2.80 -7.37 12.63
CA GLY A 427 -3.10 -7.99 11.35
C GLY A 427 -4.42 -7.48 10.77
N LEU A 428 -4.84 -6.25 11.10
CA LEU A 428 -6.00 -5.60 10.52
C LEU A 428 -5.67 -4.16 10.11
N PRO A 429 -6.36 -3.62 9.10
CA PRO A 429 -6.15 -2.23 8.70
C PRO A 429 -6.56 -1.20 9.77
N ASP A 430 -5.61 -0.35 10.14
CA ASP A 430 -5.77 0.91 10.85
C ASP A 430 -5.78 2.09 9.88
N MET A 431 -6.26 3.26 10.33
CA MET A 431 -6.38 4.45 9.49
C MET A 431 -5.89 5.71 10.19
N VAL A 432 -5.37 6.66 9.43
CA VAL A 432 -5.12 8.00 9.96
C VAL A 432 -6.45 8.76 10.12
N GLY A 433 -6.79 9.05 11.37
CA GLY A 433 -8.08 9.57 11.83
C GLY A 433 -8.24 11.08 11.75
N SER A 434 -7.17 11.80 12.07
CA SER A 434 -7.09 13.26 11.98
C SER A 434 -5.62 13.68 11.92
N TRP A 435 -5.36 14.99 11.81
CA TRP A 435 -4.03 15.57 11.93
C TRP A 435 -3.28 15.19 13.22
N SER A 436 -3.99 14.70 14.24
CA SER A 436 -3.42 14.33 15.54
C SER A 436 -3.83 12.94 16.01
N ALA A 437 -4.59 12.18 15.23
CA ALA A 437 -5.20 10.94 15.70
C ALA A 437 -5.09 9.78 14.70
N LEU A 438 -5.00 8.58 15.28
CA LEU A 438 -5.01 7.31 14.58
C LEU A 438 -6.29 6.54 14.95
N ALA A 439 -7.00 5.99 13.97
CA ALA A 439 -8.11 5.07 14.16
C ALA A 439 -7.57 3.64 14.12
N VAL A 440 -7.55 2.99 15.28
CA VAL A 440 -6.86 1.72 15.49
C VAL A 440 -7.88 0.61 15.65
N SER A 441 -7.71 -0.50 14.95
CA SER A 441 -8.50 -1.72 15.04
C SER A 441 -8.56 -2.22 16.49
N ASN A 442 -9.69 -2.81 16.87
CA ASN A 442 -9.85 -3.45 18.17
C ASN A 442 -10.28 -4.90 17.97
N ALA A 443 -9.33 -5.74 17.55
CA ALA A 443 -9.57 -7.18 17.40
C ALA A 443 -10.09 -7.84 18.71
N ASN A 444 -9.92 -7.22 19.88
CA ASN A 444 -10.25 -7.80 21.18
C ASN A 444 -9.56 -9.17 21.34
N SER A 445 -10.32 -10.27 21.45
CA SER A 445 -9.77 -11.62 21.53
C SER A 445 -9.26 -12.16 20.17
N GLY A 446 -9.47 -11.46 19.06
CA GLY A 446 -8.62 -11.56 17.86
C GLY A 446 -9.33 -11.28 16.53
N ASN A 447 -8.73 -11.70 15.42
CA ASN A 447 -9.12 -11.28 14.07
C ASN A 447 -10.37 -11.98 13.55
N PRO A 448 -11.10 -11.35 12.60
CA PRO A 448 -12.20 -11.99 11.89
C PRO A 448 -11.73 -13.25 11.15
N ASN A 449 -12.70 -14.09 10.77
CA ASN A 449 -12.52 -15.35 10.03
C ASN A 449 -11.74 -16.46 10.76
N LEU A 450 -11.15 -16.17 11.93
CA LEU A 450 -10.58 -17.19 12.80
C LEU A 450 -11.65 -17.93 13.62
N LEU A 451 -11.54 -19.27 13.68
CA LEU A 451 -12.41 -20.14 14.46
C LEU A 451 -12.21 -19.87 15.95
N ARG A 452 -13.28 -19.53 16.68
CA ARG A 452 -13.25 -19.18 18.10
C ARG A 452 -13.70 -20.30 19.00
N SER A 453 -14.75 -21.01 18.62
CA SER A 453 -15.18 -22.15 19.40
C SER A 453 -15.89 -23.19 18.57
N VAL A 454 -15.84 -24.42 19.05
CA VAL A 454 -16.59 -25.56 18.53
C VAL A 454 -17.41 -26.13 19.67
N LYS A 455 -18.74 -26.03 19.57
CA LYS A 455 -19.66 -26.75 20.45
C LYS A 455 -19.90 -28.14 19.89
N LEU A 456 -19.57 -29.18 20.66
CA LEU A 456 -19.66 -30.59 20.29
C LEU A 456 -21.06 -31.17 20.53
N GLU A 457 -21.32 -32.35 19.95
CA GLU A 457 -22.58 -33.08 20.06
C GLU A 457 -23.02 -33.32 21.53
N ALA A 458 -22.05 -33.58 22.42
CA ALA A 458 -22.29 -33.84 23.83
C ALA A 458 -22.47 -32.56 24.67
N GLY A 459 -22.35 -31.37 24.06
CA GLY A 459 -22.53 -30.08 24.71
C GLY A 459 -21.24 -29.36 25.11
N GLY A 460 -20.11 -30.07 25.21
CA GLY A 460 -18.81 -29.48 25.54
C GLY A 460 -18.35 -28.47 24.49
N VAL A 461 -17.65 -27.43 24.93
CA VAL A 461 -17.18 -26.33 24.08
C VAL A 461 -15.67 -26.28 24.10
N VAL A 462 -15.05 -26.38 22.93
CA VAL A 462 -13.62 -26.10 22.76
C VAL A 462 -13.48 -24.67 22.27
N SER A 463 -12.72 -23.83 22.98
CA SER A 463 -12.47 -22.43 22.63
C SER A 463 -11.01 -22.21 22.28
N VAL A 464 -10.74 -21.30 21.34
CA VAL A 464 -9.41 -20.99 20.81
C VAL A 464 -9.15 -19.49 20.95
N ASP A 465 -8.05 -19.15 21.63
CA ASP A 465 -7.51 -17.79 21.68
C ASP A 465 -6.29 -17.69 20.77
N TYR A 466 -6.17 -16.54 20.12
CA TYR A 466 -5.07 -16.24 19.21
C TYR A 466 -4.33 -15.00 19.66
N THR A 467 -3.06 -14.92 19.34
CA THR A 467 -2.24 -13.72 19.55
C THR A 467 -1.40 -13.46 18.29
N PRO A 468 -1.41 -12.22 17.77
CA PRO A 468 -0.58 -11.83 16.63
C PRO A 468 0.91 -12.08 16.89
N SER A 469 1.65 -12.49 15.85
CA SER A 469 3.09 -12.78 15.92
C SER A 469 3.91 -11.56 16.35
N SER A 470 3.45 -10.34 16.00
CA SER A 470 4.03 -9.05 16.40
C SER A 470 4.07 -8.83 17.93
N ARG A 471 3.32 -9.61 18.71
CA ARG A 471 3.33 -9.56 20.19
C ARG A 471 4.45 -10.39 20.81
N PHE A 472 5.16 -11.17 20.01
CA PHE A 472 6.31 -11.95 20.44
C PHE A 472 7.58 -11.30 19.92
N GLU A 473 8.72 -11.56 20.57
CA GLU A 473 10.02 -11.24 19.97
C GLU A 473 10.19 -12.10 18.71
N ASN A 474 10.34 -11.44 17.56
CA ASN A 474 10.45 -12.09 16.28
C ASN A 474 11.37 -11.28 15.36
N ASP A 475 12.40 -11.96 14.85
CA ASP A 475 13.45 -11.36 14.02
C ASP A 475 13.34 -11.86 12.57
N TYR A 476 12.25 -12.57 12.22
CA TYR A 476 12.18 -13.38 10.99
C TYR A 476 10.86 -13.28 10.22
N LEU A 477 9.75 -12.96 10.88
CA LEU A 477 8.42 -12.89 10.25
C LEU A 477 8.00 -11.42 10.08
N PRO A 478 8.23 -10.78 8.93
CA PRO A 478 7.75 -9.42 8.70
C PRO A 478 6.22 -9.36 8.58
N GLN A 479 5.59 -10.50 8.31
CA GLN A 479 4.14 -10.65 8.23
C GLN A 479 3.54 -10.99 9.60
N VAL A 480 2.34 -10.46 9.86
CA VAL A 480 1.58 -10.80 11.06
C VAL A 480 0.87 -12.15 10.89
N LEU A 481 1.15 -13.10 11.79
CA LEU A 481 0.50 -14.40 11.87
C LEU A 481 -0.26 -14.54 13.19
N HIS A 482 -1.47 -15.09 13.18
CA HIS A 482 -2.25 -15.32 14.39
C HIS A 482 -1.95 -16.69 15.00
N ALA A 483 -1.03 -16.73 15.96
CA ALA A 483 -0.68 -17.96 16.66
C ALA A 483 -1.77 -18.38 17.66
N VAL A 484 -2.10 -19.67 17.71
CA VAL A 484 -2.95 -20.22 18.77
C VAL A 484 -2.20 -20.17 20.10
N THR A 485 -2.68 -19.35 21.03
CA THR A 485 -2.03 -19.17 22.34
C THR A 485 -2.73 -19.90 23.47
N LYS A 486 -4.01 -20.25 23.30
CA LYS A 486 -4.74 -21.03 24.28
C LYS A 486 -5.84 -21.88 23.64
N LEU A 487 -5.97 -23.10 24.16
CA LEU A 487 -7.15 -23.95 23.95
C LEU A 487 -7.82 -24.18 25.31
N SER A 488 -9.12 -23.93 25.39
CA SER A 488 -9.93 -24.16 26.60
C SER A 488 -11.03 -25.17 26.29
N VAL A 489 -11.40 -25.99 27.27
CA VAL A 489 -12.48 -26.98 27.15
C VAL A 489 -13.42 -26.82 28.32
N ASP A 490 -14.67 -26.47 28.02
CA ASP A 490 -15.75 -26.21 29.00
C ASP A 490 -16.90 -27.23 28.88
#